data_AF-A0A952X676-F1
#
_entry.id   AF-A0A952X676-F1
#
_cell.length_a   1.000
_cell.length_b   1.000
_cell.length_c   1.000
_cell.angle_alpha   90.00
_cell.angle_beta   90.00
_cell.angle_gamma   90.00
#
_symmetry.space_group_name_H-M   'P 1'
#
loop_
_entity.id
_entity.type
_entity.pdbx_description
1 polymer ?
#
loop_
_entity_poly.entity_id
_entity_poly.type
_entity_poly.pdbx_seq_one_letter_code
_entity_poly.pdbx_strand_id
1 'polypeptide(L)'
;MNRQSLERQIVLAANRLETKTAELNSRGVAAGAHRADPAWRSLNASHRQLKARLRRIGEIEQLDADLKARKAGGASEGEDAADEE
;
A
#
# COMPACT_ATOMS: atom_id res chain seq x y z
N MET A 1 10.03 4.14 -6.92
CA MET A 1 9.91 4.00 -5.45
C MET A 1 9.73 2.53 -5.15
N ASN A 2 10.67 1.91 -4.43
CA ASN A 2 10.61 0.47 -4.16
C ASN A 2 9.68 0.18 -2.96
N ARG A 3 9.02 -0.98 -2.96
CA ARG A 3 8.05 -1.43 -1.93
C ARG A 3 8.64 -1.32 -0.52
N GLN A 4 9.87 -1.80 -0.33
CA GLN A 4 10.58 -1.74 0.95
C GLN A 4 10.78 -0.30 1.47
N SER A 5 11.02 0.66 0.57
CA SER A 5 11.17 2.07 0.97
C SER A 5 9.84 2.64 1.42
N LEU A 6 8.74 2.25 0.78
CA LEU A 6 7.39 2.68 1.13
C LEU A 6 6.96 2.09 2.48
N GLU A 7 7.26 0.82 2.74
CA GLU A 7 7.02 0.18 4.04
C GLU A 7 7.78 0.89 5.17
N ARG A 8 9.07 1.22 4.96
CA ARG A 8 9.84 2.03 5.92
C ARG A 8 9.20 3.41 6.16
N GLN A 9 8.73 4.07 5.10
CA GLN A 9 8.06 5.37 5.24
C GLN A 9 6.73 5.27 5.99
N ILE A 10 5.97 4.17 5.83
CA ILE A 10 4.75 3.91 6.60
C ILE A 10 5.09 3.81 8.08
N VAL A 11 6.11 3.03 8.45
CA VAL A 11 6.55 2.90 9.85
C VAL A 11 6.95 4.26 10.43
N LEU A 12 7.74 5.04 9.69
CA LEU A 12 8.12 6.38 10.14
C LEU A 12 6.92 7.34 10.29
N ALA A 13 5.97 7.30 9.35
CA ALA A 13 4.76 8.11 9.42
C ALA A 13 3.85 7.68 10.58
N ALA A 14 3.75 6.38 10.84
CA ALA A 14 3.01 5.83 11.98
C ALA A 14 3.61 6.29 13.30
N ASN A 15 4.94 6.16 13.47
CA ASN A 15 5.64 6.60 14.68
C ASN A 15 5.44 8.11 14.92
N ARG A 16 5.54 8.94 13.87
CA ARG A 16 5.29 10.39 13.99
C ARG A 16 3.86 10.70 14.40
N LEU A 17 2.89 10.00 13.82
CA LEU A 17 1.48 10.15 14.18
C LEU A 17 1.23 9.74 15.63
N GLU A 18 1.83 8.64 16.08
CA GLU A 18 1.75 8.14 17.44
C GLU A 18 2.36 9.14 18.43
N THR A 19 3.57 9.64 18.16
CA THR A 19 4.20 10.69 18.97
C THR A 19 3.30 11.92 19.08
N LYS A 20 2.71 12.38 17.97
CA LYS A 20 1.79 13.53 18.01
C LYS A 20 0.51 13.22 18.80
N THR A 21 -0.01 12.00 18.67
CA THR A 21 -1.19 11.54 19.42
C THR A 21 -0.89 11.51 20.93
N ALA A 22 0.29 11.02 21.32
CA ALA A 22 0.74 11.01 22.71
C ALA A 22 0.92 12.44 23.27
N GLU A 23 1.48 13.36 22.47
CA GLU A 23 1.58 14.78 22.81
C GLU A 23 0.19 15.42 23.03
N LEU A 24 -0.77 15.13 22.16
CA LEU A 24 -2.14 15.63 22.32
C LEU A 24 -2.82 15.06 23.57
N ASN A 25 -2.63 13.76 23.83
CA ASN A 25 -3.14 13.11 25.03
C ASN A 25 -2.53 13.69 26.32
N SER A 26 -1.21 13.94 26.35
CA SER A 26 -0.56 14.53 27.52
C SER A 26 -1.00 15.98 27.77
N ARG A 27 -1.44 16.68 26.71
CA ARG A 27 -2.08 18.00 26.80
C ARG A 27 -3.57 17.95 27.18
N GLY A 28 -4.12 16.76 27.45
CA GLY A 28 -5.52 16.56 27.83
C GLY A 28 -6.49 16.66 26.65
N VAL A 29 -6.01 16.63 25.41
CA VAL A 29 -6.87 16.66 24.22
C VAL A 29 -7.48 15.28 24.02
N ALA A 30 -8.81 15.19 24.12
CA ALA A 30 -9.54 13.96 23.88
C ALA A 30 -9.32 13.45 22.43
N ALA A 31 -9.32 12.12 22.25
CA ALA A 31 -9.06 11.49 20.95
C ALA A 31 -9.97 12.00 19.81
N GLY A 32 -11.25 12.23 20.10
CA GLY A 32 -12.20 12.79 19.13
C GLY A 32 -11.87 14.22 18.66
N ALA A 33 -11.06 14.94 19.43
CA ALA A 33 -10.60 16.30 19.13
C ALA A 33 -9.23 16.34 18.43
N HIS A 34 -8.50 15.22 18.32
CA HIS A 34 -7.20 15.18 17.60
C HIS A 34 -7.32 15.63 16.15
N ARG A 35 -8.46 15.34 15.51
CA ARG A 35 -8.77 15.81 14.15
C ARG A 35 -8.86 17.33 14.02
N ALA A 36 -8.96 18.09 15.11
CA ALA A 36 -8.91 19.55 15.06
C ALA A 36 -7.47 20.07 14.99
N ASP A 37 -6.47 19.27 15.38
CA ASP A 37 -5.06 19.63 15.29
C ASP A 37 -4.57 19.50 13.83
N PRO A 38 -4.10 20.59 13.19
CA PRO A 38 -3.67 20.57 11.79
C PRO A 38 -2.47 19.65 11.55
N ALA A 39 -1.55 19.55 12.51
CA ALA A 39 -0.35 18.73 12.37
C ALA A 39 -0.70 17.24 12.45
N TRP A 40 -1.55 16.85 13.39
CA TRP A 40 -2.10 15.49 13.50
C TRP A 40 -2.83 15.09 12.23
N ARG A 41 -3.69 15.98 11.70
CA ARG A 41 -4.38 15.76 10.42
C ARG A 41 -3.42 15.50 9.26
N SER A 42 -2.38 16.32 9.14
CA SER A 42 -1.38 16.19 8.08
C SER A 42 -0.65 14.86 8.18
N LEU A 43 -0.17 14.49 9.38
CA LEU A 43 0.49 13.22 9.64
C LEU A 43 -0.41 12.01 9.33
N ASN A 44 -1.67 12.08 9.75
CA ASN A 44 -2.65 11.03 9.47
C ASN A 44 -2.93 10.92 7.96
N ALA A 45 -3.06 12.04 7.25
CA ALA A 45 -3.25 12.04 5.80
C ALA A 45 -2.05 11.41 5.08
N SER A 46 -0.82 11.80 5.42
CA SER A 46 0.40 11.21 4.86
C SER A 46 0.47 9.71 5.13
N HIS A 47 0.20 9.27 6.37
CA HIS A 47 0.18 7.85 6.71
C HIS A 47 -0.84 7.07 5.87
N ARG A 48 -2.07 7.59 5.73
CA ARG A 48 -3.11 6.97 4.87
C ARG A 48 -2.70 6.92 3.41
N GLN A 49 -2.09 7.98 2.88
CA GLN A 49 -1.65 8.04 1.49
C GLN A 49 -0.55 7.02 1.20
N LEU A 50 0.42 6.85 2.11
CA LEU A 50 1.48 5.85 1.96
C LEU A 50 0.91 4.43 1.97
N LYS A 51 -0.05 4.12 2.85
CA LYS A 51 -0.73 2.82 2.87
C LYS A 51 -1.53 2.56 1.59
N ALA A 52 -2.24 3.57 1.08
CA ALA A 52 -2.97 3.45 -0.18
C ALA A 52 -2.02 3.18 -1.35
N ARG A 53 -0.87 3.87 -1.39
CA ARG A 53 0.17 3.62 -2.39
C ARG A 53 0.74 2.21 -2.31
N LEU A 54 0.93 1.67 -1.10
CA LEU A 54 1.45 0.31 -0.91
C LEU A 54 0.46 -0.73 -1.42
N ARG A 55 -0.84 -0.54 -1.11
CA ARG A 55 -1.91 -1.39 -1.66
C ARG A 55 -1.89 -1.37 -3.19
N ARG A 56 -1.78 -0.19 -3.81
CA ARG A 56 -1.76 -0.07 -5.27
C ARG A 56 -0.57 -0.79 -5.91
N ILE A 57 0.61 -0.74 -5.28
CA ILE A 57 1.76 -1.51 -5.74
C ILE A 57 1.46 -3.01 -5.67
N GLY A 58 0.89 -3.49 -4.56
CA GLY A 58 0.50 -4.90 -4.43
C GLY A 58 -0.53 -5.35 -5.47
N GLU A 59 -1.51 -4.50 -5.82
CA GLU A 59 -2.46 -4.78 -6.90
C GLU A 59 -1.78 -4.93 -8.27
N ILE A 60 -0.80 -4.08 -8.58
CA ILE A 60 -0.04 -4.14 -9.83
C ILE A 60 0.81 -5.41 -9.86
N GLU A 61 1.52 -5.71 -8.77
CA GLU A 61 2.33 -6.93 -8.63
C GLU A 61 1.48 -8.20 -8.81
N GLN A 62 0.24 -8.19 -8.29
CA GLN A 62 -0.70 -9.30 -8.49
C GLN A 62 -1.15 -9.43 -9.94
N LEU A 63 -1.51 -8.32 -10.60
CA LEU A 63 -1.90 -8.34 -12.02
C LEU A 63 -0.76 -8.85 -12.90
N ASP A 64 0.48 -8.44 -12.63
CA ASP A 64 1.65 -8.93 -13.35
C ASP A 64 1.90 -10.43 -13.12
N ALA A 65 1.67 -10.92 -11.89
CA ALA A 65 1.75 -12.35 -11.57
C ALA A 65 0.66 -13.15 -12.30
N ASP A 66 -0.58 -12.66 -12.32
CA ASP A 66 -1.70 -13.30 -13.02
C ASP A 66 -1.46 -13.35 -14.54
N LEU A 67 -0.94 -12.28 -15.13
CA LEU A 67 -0.58 -12.22 -16.54
C LEU A 67 0.57 -13.18 -16.88
N LYS A 68 1.59 -13.29 -16.02
CA LYS A 68 2.67 -14.27 -16.19
C LYS A 68 2.16 -15.70 -16.08
N ALA A 69 1.28 -15.99 -15.11
CA ALA A 69 0.67 -17.30 -14.96
C ALA A 69 -0.17 -17.66 -16.20
N ARG A 70 -0.95 -16.72 -16.75
CA ARG A 70 -1.70 -16.92 -18.00
C ARG A 70 -0.80 -17.15 -19.21
N LYS A 71 0.30 -16.40 -19.35
CA LYS A 71 1.27 -16.61 -20.43
C LYS A 71 2.02 -17.95 -20.29
N ALA A 72 2.33 -18.36 -19.07
CA ALA A 72 2.96 -19.66 -18.80
C ALA A 72 1.98 -20.83 -19.02
N GLY A 73 0.69 -20.65 -18.71
CA GLY A 73 -0.35 -21.65 -18.95
C GLY A 73 -0.84 -21.72 -20.40
N GLY A 74 -0.84 -20.60 -21.12
CA GLY A 74 -1.24 -20.53 -22.54
C GLY A 74 -0.16 -20.94 -23.54
N ALA A 75 1.05 -21.26 -23.09
CA ALA A 75 2.11 -21.82 -23.93
C ALA A 75 2.00 -23.35 -24.11
N SER A 76 0.92 -23.98 -23.62
CA SER A 76 0.67 -25.43 -23.69
C SER A 76 -0.50 -25.83 -24.60
N GLU A 77 -1.20 -24.89 -25.24
CA GLU A 77 -2.32 -25.19 -26.16
C GLU A 77 -2.09 -24.46 -27.48
N GLY A 78 -1.23 -25.03 -28.34
CA GLY A 78 -0.95 -24.45 -29.65
C GLY A 78 -0.06 -25.27 -30.57
N GLU A 79 0.12 -26.57 -30.32
CA GLU A 79 0.89 -27.47 -31.18
C GLU A 79 0.25 -28.87 -31.18
N ASP A 80 -1.01 -28.97 -31.62
CA ASP A 80 -1.58 -30.23 -32.12
C ASP A 80 -2.89 -29.97 -32.88
N ALA A 81 -2.81 -29.40 -34.09
CA ALA A 81 -3.89 -29.48 -35.09
C ALA A 81 -3.42 -28.84 -36.41
N ALA A 82 -2.70 -29.59 -37.24
CA ALA A 82 -2.79 -29.55 -38.70
C ALA A 82 -1.77 -30.53 -39.32
N ASP A 83 -2.01 -31.82 -39.13
CA ASP A 83 -1.63 -32.86 -40.08
C ASP A 83 -2.94 -33.52 -40.55
N GLU A 84 -2.96 -34.03 -41.78
CA GLU A 84 -4.12 -34.47 -42.59
C GLU A 84 -4.93 -33.29 -43.19
N GLU A 85 -4.91 -33.03 -44.50
CA GLU A 85 -5.02 -33.94 -45.67
C GLU A 85 -4.37 -33.37 -46.94
#